data_AF-A0A453DGV8-F1
#
_entry.id   AF-A0A453DGV8-F1
#
_cell.length_a   1.000
_cell.length_b   1.000
_cell.length_c   1.000
_cell.angle_alpha   90.00
_cell.angle_beta   90.00
_cell.angle_gamma   90.00
#
_symmetry.space_group_name_H-M   'P 1'
#
loop_
_entity.id
_entity.type
_entity.pdbx_description
1 polymer ?
#
loop_
_entity_poly.entity_id
_entity_poly.type
_entity_poly.pdbx_seq_one_letter_code
_entity_poly.pdbx_strand_id
1 'polypeptide(L)'
;GRAAVRSCVQTALKAANSVVGLAGMAVILYALWVLRAWSQQAAGHLPAPWFIYTLLSLGIIMCLLTCSGHIAAETANSPCLSCHMIFVFLLVILEAAIAADVFLNSYWEEVRSASAAIYTCYF
;
A
#
# COMPACT_ATOMS: atom_id res chain seq x y z
N GLY A 1 16.74 34.18 1.22
CA GLY A 1 17.28 32.81 1.08
C GLY A 1 16.46 31.78 1.85
N ARG A 2 16.77 31.54 3.13
CA ARG A 2 16.19 30.45 3.95
C ARG A 2 14.65 30.40 4.05
N ALA A 3 13.99 31.55 4.14
CA ALA A 3 12.52 31.61 4.22
C ALA A 3 11.82 31.14 2.93
N ALA A 4 12.34 31.53 1.76
CA ALA A 4 11.80 31.12 0.46
C ALA A 4 11.97 29.62 0.21
N VAL A 5 13.12 29.04 0.61
CA VAL A 5 13.37 27.60 0.53
C VAL A 5 12.40 26.82 1.42
N ARG A 6 12.17 27.28 2.65
CA ARG A 6 11.23 26.62 3.58
C ARG A 6 9.79 26.64 3.03
N SER A 7 9.37 27.75 2.44
CA SER A 7 8.07 27.87 1.77
C SER A 7 7.96 26.95 0.54
N CYS A 8 9.00 26.88 -0.29
CA CYS A 8 9.02 26.00 -1.46
C CYS A 8 8.94 24.52 -1.07
N VAL A 9 9.68 24.12 -0.03
CA VAL A 9 9.67 22.75 0.50
C VAL A 9 8.31 22.41 1.10
N GLN A 10 7.70 23.31 1.85
CA GLN A 10 6.39 23.07 2.47
C GLN A 10 5.27 22.92 1.43
N THR A 11 5.27 23.73 0.37
CA THR A 11 4.30 23.62 -0.73
C THR A 11 4.52 22.34 -1.54
N ALA A 12 5.77 22.00 -1.85
CA ALA A 12 6.10 20.77 -2.57
C ALA A 12 5.69 19.52 -1.78
N LEU A 13 5.93 19.51 -0.46
CA LEU A 13 5.56 18.41 0.42
C LEU A 13 4.04 18.26 0.53
N LYS A 14 3.30 19.38 0.60
CA LYS A 14 1.83 19.38 0.61
C LYS A 14 1.25 18.85 -0.70
N ALA A 15 1.83 19.23 -1.84
CA ALA A 15 1.44 18.71 -3.15
C ALA A 15 1.76 17.21 -3.29
N ALA A 16 2.96 16.78 -2.90
CA ALA A 16 3.35 15.37 -2.93
C ALA A 16 2.45 14.51 -2.05
N ASN A 17 2.13 14.95 -0.83
CA ASN A 17 1.19 14.26 0.05
C ASN A 17 -0.19 14.14 -0.60
N SER A 18 -0.70 15.20 -1.24
CA SER A 18 -1.99 15.13 -1.96
C SER A 18 -1.98 14.11 -3.10
N VAL A 19 -0.87 14.01 -3.85
CA VAL A 19 -0.72 13.03 -4.94
C VAL A 19 -0.68 11.60 -4.40
N VAL A 20 0.04 11.37 -3.30
CA VAL A 20 0.11 10.07 -2.63
C VAL A 20 -1.27 9.64 -2.10
N GLY A 21 -2.06 10.56 -1.54
CA GLY A 21 -3.43 10.26 -1.09
C GLY A 21 -4.36 9.92 -2.25
N LEU A 22 -4.26 10.62 -3.37
CA LEU A 22 -5.03 10.31 -4.57
C LEU A 22 -4.65 8.93 -5.14
N ALA A 23 -3.35 8.61 -5.16
CA ALA A 23 -2.87 7.29 -5.54
C ALA A 23 -3.40 6.20 -4.58
N GLY A 24 -3.39 6.45 -3.27
CA GLY A 24 -3.97 5.55 -2.27
C GLY A 24 -5.45 5.28 -2.50
N MET A 25 -6.25 6.33 -2.76
CA MET A 25 -7.67 6.19 -3.12
C MET A 25 -7.88 5.38 -4.40
N ALA A 26 -7.07 5.61 -5.43
CA ALA A 26 -7.13 4.85 -6.68
C ALA A 26 -6.81 3.36 -6.46
N VAL A 27 -5.80 3.06 -5.64
CA VAL A 27 -5.44 1.68 -5.26
C VAL A 27 -6.57 1.00 -4.47
N ILE A 28 -7.21 1.70 -3.53
CA ILE A 28 -8.37 1.18 -2.79
C ILE A 28 -9.52 0.87 -3.75
N LEU A 29 -9.86 1.81 -4.63
CA LEU A 29 -10.95 1.62 -5.61
C LEU A 29 -10.66 0.46 -6.55
N TYR A 30 -9.41 0.34 -7.01
CA TYR A 30 -8.99 -0.79 -7.85
C TYR A 30 -9.07 -2.12 -7.10
N ALA A 31 -8.55 -2.19 -5.86
CA ALA A 31 -8.60 -3.39 -5.05
C ALA A 31 -10.05 -3.82 -4.74
N LEU A 32 -10.93 -2.86 -4.42
CA LEU A 32 -12.36 -3.11 -4.22
C LEU A 32 -13.04 -3.59 -5.50
N TRP A 33 -12.68 -3.03 -6.65
CA TRP A 33 -13.22 -3.48 -7.94
C TRP A 33 -12.80 -4.92 -8.24
N VAL A 34 -11.52 -5.26 -8.05
CA VAL A 34 -11.02 -6.64 -8.24
C VAL A 34 -11.67 -7.60 -7.24
N LEU A 35 -11.84 -7.21 -5.97
CA LEU A 35 -12.52 -8.01 -4.96
C LEU A 35 -13.99 -8.26 -5.35
N ARG A 36 -14.67 -7.24 -5.87
CA ARG A 36 -16.04 -7.35 -6.36
C ARG A 36 -16.10 -8.28 -7.57
N ALA A 37 -15.26 -8.09 -8.58
CA ALA A 37 -15.19 -8.96 -9.75
C ALA A 37 -14.95 -10.42 -9.35
N TRP A 38 -13.98 -10.64 -8.46
CA TRP A 38 -13.70 -11.95 -7.90
C TRP A 38 -14.90 -12.54 -7.16
N SER A 39 -15.60 -11.78 -6.31
CA SER A 39 -16.78 -12.26 -5.57
C SER A 39 -17.95 -12.66 -6.48
N GLN A 40 -18.05 -12.08 -7.68
CA GLN A 40 -19.09 -12.41 -8.65
C GLN A 40 -18.76 -13.68 -9.45
N GLN A 41 -17.47 -13.94 -9.71
CA GLN A 41 -17.01 -15.13 -10.45
C GLN A 41 -16.76 -16.33 -9.55
N ALA A 42 -16.27 -16.11 -8.33
CA ALA A 42 -16.12 -17.13 -7.31
C ALA A 42 -17.46 -17.30 -6.59
N ALA A 43 -18.37 -18.07 -7.18
CA ALA A 43 -19.68 -18.40 -6.62
C ALA A 43 -19.61 -19.29 -5.34
N GLY A 44 -18.69 -19.00 -4.41
CA GLY A 44 -18.72 -19.47 -3.02
C GLY A 44 -17.67 -20.49 -2.59
N HIS A 45 -16.61 -20.77 -3.37
CA HIS A 45 -15.81 -21.99 -3.14
C HIS A 45 -14.32 -21.76 -2.87
N LEU A 46 -13.76 -20.60 -3.22
CA LEU A 46 -12.34 -20.30 -3.03
C LEU A 46 -12.18 -19.08 -2.13
N PRO A 47 -11.14 -18.99 -1.29
CA PRO A 47 -10.79 -17.74 -0.61
C PRO A 47 -10.22 -16.72 -1.60
N ALA A 48 -10.47 -15.43 -1.35
CA ALA A 48 -9.92 -14.36 -2.18
C ALA A 48 -8.39 -14.37 -2.13
N PRO A 49 -7.69 -14.15 -3.26
CA PRO A 49 -6.24 -14.09 -3.29
C PRO A 49 -5.71 -13.08 -2.26
N TRP A 50 -4.74 -13.51 -1.47
CA TRP A 50 -4.11 -12.71 -0.41
C TRP A 50 -3.59 -11.35 -0.91
N PHE A 51 -3.17 -11.27 -2.18
CA PHE A 51 -2.69 -10.06 -2.84
C PHE A 51 -3.73 -8.92 -2.91
N ILE A 52 -5.03 -9.23 -2.96
CA ILE A 52 -6.07 -8.19 -2.98
C ILE A 52 -6.13 -7.46 -1.64
N TYR A 53 -5.96 -8.20 -0.53
CA TYR A 53 -5.96 -7.62 0.82
C TYR A 53 -4.71 -6.79 1.08
N THR A 54 -3.54 -7.21 0.59
CA THR A 54 -2.31 -6.43 0.75
C THR A 54 -2.37 -5.10 -0.03
N LEU A 55 -2.91 -5.10 -1.26
CA LEU A 55 -3.17 -3.88 -2.02
C LEU A 55 -4.16 -2.95 -1.31
N LEU A 56 -5.25 -3.49 -0.77
CA LEU A 56 -6.24 -2.71 -0.03
C LEU A 56 -5.64 -2.07 1.22
N SER A 57 -4.88 -2.85 2.00
CA SER A 57 -4.18 -2.36 3.19
C SER A 57 -3.16 -1.27 2.84
N LEU A 58 -2.38 -1.45 1.76
CA LEU A 58 -1.41 -0.46 1.29
C LEU A 58 -2.08 0.87 0.93
N GLY A 59 -3.21 0.82 0.22
CA GLY A 59 -3.98 2.02 -0.14
C GLY A 59 -4.53 2.77 1.07
N ILE A 60 -5.06 2.05 2.07
CA ILE A 60 -5.53 2.65 3.33
C ILE A 60 -4.39 3.34 4.07
N ILE A 61 -3.23 2.70 4.14
CA ILE A 61 -2.04 3.25 4.77
C ILE A 61 -1.56 4.53 4.06
N MET A 62 -1.54 4.55 2.72
CA MET A 62 -1.19 5.75 1.95
C MET A 62 -2.13 6.93 2.21
N CYS A 63 -3.44 6.66 2.35
CA CYS A 63 -4.42 7.68 2.74
C CYS A 63 -4.15 8.22 4.15
N LEU A 64 -3.90 7.34 5.13
CA LEU A 64 -3.61 7.74 6.51
C LEU A 64 -2.33 8.59 6.60
N LEU A 65 -1.25 8.18 5.91
CA LEU A 65 -0.01 8.95 5.84
C LEU A 65 -0.23 10.35 5.25
N THR A 66 -1.06 10.45 4.21
CA THR A 66 -1.40 11.73 3.57
C THR A 66 -2.16 12.65 4.52
N CYS A 67 -3.17 12.13 5.22
CA CYS A 67 -3.95 12.87 6.21
C CYS A 67 -3.05 13.38 7.35
N SER A 68 -2.17 12.52 7.89
CA SER A 68 -1.22 12.90 8.94
C SER A 68 -0.18 13.91 8.44
N GLY A 69 0.28 13.82 7.19
CA GLY A 69 1.22 14.76 6.59
C GLY A 69 0.63 16.15 6.38
N HIS A 70 -0.66 16.24 6.03
CA HIS A 70 -1.36 17.53 5.93
C HIS A 70 -1.50 18.19 7.31
N ILE A 71 -1.84 17.40 8.34
CA ILE A 71 -1.96 17.89 9.72
C ILE A 71 -0.59 18.33 10.26
N ALA A 72 0.46 17.53 10.09
CA ALA A 72 1.82 17.84 10.57
C ALA A 72 2.44 19.08 9.90
N ALA A 73 2.06 19.39 8.65
CA ALA A 73 2.48 20.60 7.97
C ALA A 73 1.79 21.87 8.51
N GLU A 74 0.63 21.73 9.15
CA GLU A 74 -0.21 22.82 9.66
C GLU A 74 0.00 23.03 11.17
N THR A 75 0.27 21.95 11.90
CA THR A 75 0.40 21.97 13.34
C THR A 75 1.85 21.70 13.74
N ALA A 76 2.60 22.75 14.11
CA ALA A 76 3.96 22.65 14.63
C ALA A 76 4.02 22.07 16.06
N ASN A 77 3.30 20.98 16.32
CA ASN A 77 3.19 20.32 17.62
C ASN A 77 3.74 18.87 17.57
N SER A 78 4.66 18.60 18.50
CA SER A 78 5.58 17.47 18.54
C SER A 78 4.98 16.04 18.49
N PRO A 79 3.77 15.72 19.02
CA PRO A 79 3.30 14.34 19.06
C PRO A 79 2.79 13.80 17.70
N CYS A 80 2.35 14.65 16.76
CA CYS A 80 1.90 14.22 15.43
C CYS A 80 3.05 13.69 14.53
N LEU A 81 4.28 14.13 14.81
CA LEU A 81 5.47 13.62 14.10
C LEU A 81 5.83 12.20 14.56
N SER A 82 5.63 11.91 15.85
CA SER A 82 5.92 10.59 16.43
C SER A 82 5.01 9.50 15.86
N CYS A 83 3.70 9.77 15.75
CA CYS A 83 2.78 8.80 15.14
C CYS A 83 3.05 8.58 13.64
N HIS A 84 3.50 9.61 12.90
CA HIS A 84 3.94 9.46 11.51
C HIS A 84 5.16 8.55 11.41
N MET A 85 6.18 8.75 12.24
CA MET A 85 7.39 7.90 12.26
C MET A 85 7.07 6.45 12.65
N ILE A 86 6.16 6.23 13.60
CA ILE A 86 5.71 4.88 13.98
C ILE A 86 5.01 4.19 12.79
N PHE A 87 4.18 4.91 12.04
CA PHE A 87 3.47 4.35 10.89
C PHE A 87 4.43 3.99 9.74
N VAL A 88 5.41 4.85 9.47
CA VAL A 88 6.48 4.58 8.51
C VAL A 88 7.33 3.38 8.95
N PHE A 89 7.64 3.27 10.24
CA PHE A 89 8.39 2.14 10.78
C PHE A 89 7.64 0.81 10.65
N LEU A 90 6.33 0.82 10.95
CA LEU A 90 5.46 -0.35 10.74
C LEU A 90 5.38 -0.75 9.26
N LEU A 91 5.34 0.23 8.34
CA LEU A 91 5.41 -0.03 6.90
C LEU A 91 6.73 -0.66 6.47
N VAL A 92 7.86 -0.19 6.99
CA VAL A 92 9.18 -0.76 6.69
C VAL A 92 9.28 -2.19 7.23
N ILE A 93 8.75 -2.45 8.42
CA ILE A 93 8.67 -3.82 8.96
C ILE A 93 7.77 -4.69 8.10
N LEU A 94 6.63 -4.15 7.63
CA LEU A 94 5.70 -4.89 6.78
C LEU A 94 6.30 -5.20 5.40
N GLU A 95 6.97 -4.24 4.75
CA GLU A 95 7.70 -4.49 3.51
C GLU A 95 8.83 -5.50 3.72
N ALA A 96 9.60 -5.38 4.81
CA ALA A 96 10.63 -6.35 5.14
C ALA A 96 10.06 -7.73 5.43
N ALA A 97 8.88 -7.82 6.06
CA ALA A 97 8.18 -9.08 6.31
C ALA A 97 7.64 -9.70 5.01
N ILE A 98 7.06 -8.90 4.10
CA ILE A 98 6.61 -9.39 2.79
C ILE A 98 7.80 -9.81 1.93
N ALA A 99 8.88 -9.01 1.91
CA ALA A 99 10.10 -9.37 1.20
C ALA A 99 10.72 -10.65 1.78
N ALA A 100 10.82 -10.75 3.11
CA ALA A 100 11.31 -11.95 3.78
C ALA A 100 10.41 -13.15 3.51
N ASP A 101 9.09 -12.99 3.54
CA ASP A 101 8.14 -14.05 3.18
C ASP A 101 8.33 -14.50 1.72
N VAL A 102 8.41 -13.57 0.77
CA VAL A 102 8.69 -13.88 -0.64
C VAL A 102 10.04 -14.59 -0.83
N PHE A 103 11.08 -14.17 -0.10
CA PHE A 103 12.43 -14.75 -0.22
C PHE A 103 12.61 -16.07 0.54
N LEU A 104 11.93 -16.28 1.67
CA LEU A 104 12.06 -17.46 2.53
C LEU A 104 10.97 -18.52 2.29
N ASN A 105 9.88 -18.16 1.62
CA ASN A 105 8.79 -19.10 1.34
C ASN A 105 9.18 -20.00 0.17
N SER A 106 9.79 -21.14 0.49
CA SER A 106 10.07 -22.25 -0.44
C SER A 106 8.81 -22.81 -1.13
N TYR A 107 7.62 -22.48 -0.64
CA TYR A 107 6.33 -22.79 -1.26
C TYR A 107 6.15 -22.18 -2.67
N TRP A 108 6.90 -21.12 -3.01
CA TRP A 108 6.84 -20.50 -4.32
C TRP A 108 7.37 -21.40 -5.46
N GLU A 109 8.18 -22.42 -5.17
CA GLU A 109 8.60 -23.39 -6.19
C GLU A 109 7.45 -24.30 -6.62
N GLU A 110 6.62 -24.73 -5.66
CA GLU A 110 5.46 -25.58 -5.92
C GLU A 110 4.34 -24.81 -6.64
N VAL A 111 4.08 -23.56 -6.25
CA VAL A 111 3.07 -22.70 -6.90
C VAL A 111 3.51 -22.23 -8.29
N ARG A 112 4.82 -22.03 -8.52
CA ARG A 112 5.38 -21.72 -9.85
C ARG A 112 5.27 -22.93 -10.79
N SER A 113 5.53 -24.14 -10.31
CA SER A 113 5.30 -25.38 -11.06
C SER A 113 3.83 -25.65 -11.33
N ALA A 114 2.94 -25.46 -10.35
CA ALA A 114 1.50 -25.63 -10.53
C ALA A 114 0.90 -24.61 -11.50
N SER A 115 1.30 -23.33 -11.41
CA SER A 115 0.86 -22.30 -12.35
C SER A 115 1.40 -22.57 -13.76
N ALA A 116 2.68 -22.92 -13.91
CA ALA A 116 3.27 -23.28 -15.21
C ALA A 116 2.59 -24.52 -15.83
N ALA A 117 2.28 -25.55 -15.03
CA ALA A 117 1.53 -26.71 -15.49
C ALA A 117 0.11 -26.35 -15.96
N ILE A 118 -0.58 -25.45 -15.24
CA ILE A 118 -1.89 -24.94 -15.66
C ILE A 118 -1.78 -24.17 -16.98
N TYR A 119 -0.81 -23.27 -17.14
CA TYR A 119 -0.61 -22.52 -18.39
C TYR A 119 -0.19 -23.40 -19.58
N THR A 120 0.47 -24.54 -19.35
CA THR A 120 0.85 -25.52 -20.40
C THR A 120 -0.30 -26.50 -20.73
N CYS A 121 -1.28 -26.67 -19.85
CA CYS A 121 -2.47 -27.48 -20.11
C CYS A 121 -3.63 -26.68 -20.73
N TYR A 122 -3.65 -25.36 -20.54
CA TYR A 122 -4.68 -24.47 -21.08
C TYR A 122 -4.27 -23.74 -22.37
N PHE A 123 -3.08 -24.02 -22.91
CA PHE A 123 -2.60 -23.58 -24.22
C PHE A 123 -1.93 -24.76 -24.93
#